data_AF-A0AAX6M6F1-F1
#
_entry.id   AF-A0AAX6M6F1-F1
#
_cell.length_a   1.000
_cell.length_b   1.000
_cell.length_c   1.000
_cell.angle_alpha   90.00
_cell.angle_beta   90.00
_cell.angle_gamma   90.00
#
_symmetry.space_group_name_H-M   'P 1'
#
loop_
_entity.id
_entity.type
_entity.pdbx_description
1 polymer ?
#
loop_
_entity_poly.entity_id
_entity_poly.type
_entity_poly.pdbx_seq_one_letter_code
_entity_poly.pdbx_strand_id
1 'polypeptide(L)'
;MNHWVPIDTVAKMLQSFSLHPAYEEAQVYNVVSDKAQPAQPWSLLTGTVSESLGAQNAIPLRDWVDKLRNISNPSRQDMADLPALKMLDFYRTLGNGIDSLRYETKHAKRISGLEFPDIDKELLKSWLKGWNL
;
A
#
# COMPACT_ATOMS: atom_id res chain seq x y z
N MET A 1 -10.23 0.20 -1.72
CA MET A 1 -9.57 0.96 -2.82
C MET A 1 -8.23 1.44 -2.27
N ASN A 2 -7.11 1.15 -2.93
CA ASN A 2 -5.78 1.42 -2.37
C ASN A 2 -5.08 2.55 -3.13
N HIS A 3 -4.50 3.49 -2.40
CA HIS A 3 -3.74 4.60 -2.97
C HIS A 3 -2.25 4.33 -2.78
N TRP A 4 -1.60 3.82 -3.82
CA TRP A 4 -0.15 3.61 -3.82
C TRP A 4 0.54 4.80 -4.49
N VAL A 5 1.63 5.25 -3.90
CA VAL A 5 2.49 6.31 -4.46
C VAL A 5 3.94 5.85 -4.31
N PRO A 6 4.74 5.79 -5.39
CA PRO A 6 6.16 5.48 -5.28
C PRO A 6 6.89 6.50 -4.41
N ILE A 7 7.82 6.05 -3.58
CA ILE A 7 8.56 6.92 -2.67
C ILE A 7 9.34 8.01 -3.40
N ASP A 8 9.87 7.73 -4.59
CA ASP A 8 10.58 8.70 -5.42
C ASP A 8 9.67 9.86 -5.85
N THR A 9 8.40 9.58 -6.12
CA THR A 9 7.40 10.61 -6.43
C THR A 9 7.16 11.49 -5.21
N VAL A 10 6.98 10.88 -4.03
CA VAL A 10 6.80 11.62 -2.77
C VAL A 10 8.01 12.50 -2.48
N ALA A 11 9.23 11.98 -2.63
CA ALA A 11 10.47 12.71 -2.37
C ALA A 11 10.62 13.94 -3.30
N LYS A 12 10.34 13.77 -4.59
CA LYS A 12 10.37 14.87 -5.56
C LYS A 12 9.29 15.92 -5.27
N MET A 13 8.08 15.50 -4.92
CA MET A 13 7.01 16.41 -4.52
C MET A 13 7.39 17.20 -3.26
N LEU A 14 7.95 16.52 -2.24
CA LEU A 14 8.42 17.15 -1.01
C LEU A 14 9.49 18.21 -1.30
N GLN A 15 10.45 17.90 -2.18
CA GLN A 15 11.45 18.88 -2.62
C GLN A 15 10.79 20.12 -3.23
N SER A 16 9.82 19.95 -4.12
CA SER A 16 9.09 21.07 -4.72
C SER A 16 8.32 21.89 -3.67
N PHE A 17 7.71 21.24 -2.67
CA PHE A 17 7.00 21.92 -1.59
C PHE A 17 7.95 22.74 -0.73
N SER A 18 9.12 22.20 -0.39
CA SER A 18 10.12 22.90 0.42
C SER A 18 10.75 24.10 -0.29
N LEU A 19 10.81 24.09 -1.62
CA LEU A 19 11.31 25.20 -2.43
C LEU A 19 10.22 26.23 -2.78
N HIS A 20 8.95 25.89 -2.57
CA HIS A 20 7.86 26.82 -2.81
C HIS A 20 7.84 27.90 -1.73
N PRO A 21 7.75 29.20 -2.09
CA PRO A 21 7.69 30.27 -1.11
C PRO A 21 6.56 30.02 -0.11
N ALA A 22 6.89 30.05 1.18
CA ALA A 22 5.90 29.98 2.23
C ALA A 22 5.13 31.29 2.29
N TYR A 23 3.80 31.21 2.19
CA TYR A 23 2.93 32.30 2.62
C TYR A 23 2.88 32.33 4.16
N GLU A 24 2.40 33.41 4.77
CA GLU A 24 2.33 33.57 6.24
C GLU A 24 1.48 32.48 6.94
N GLU A 25 0.77 31.64 6.18
CA GLU A 25 -0.04 30.52 6.67
C GLU A 25 0.53 29.16 6.25
N ALA A 26 0.38 28.18 7.15
CA ALA A 26 0.77 26.79 6.91
C ALA A 26 0.02 26.20 5.71
N GLN A 27 0.78 25.66 4.75
CA GLN A 27 0.22 25.02 3.56
C GLN A 27 0.10 23.51 3.76
N VAL A 28 -1.03 22.93 3.35
CA VAL A 28 -1.30 21.48 3.42
C VAL A 28 -1.38 20.89 2.02
N TYR A 29 -0.69 19.76 1.81
CA TYR A 29 -0.61 19.05 0.54
C TYR A 29 -0.99 17.58 0.72
N ASN A 30 -2.06 17.14 0.04
CA ASN A 30 -2.43 15.72 0.01
C ASN A 30 -1.65 15.00 -1.09
N VAL A 31 -0.71 14.14 -0.70
CA VAL A 31 0.08 13.31 -1.63
C VAL A 31 -0.57 11.93 -1.73
N VAL A 32 -1.61 11.85 -2.56
CA VAL A 32 -2.42 10.64 -2.75
C VAL A 32 -2.63 10.41 -4.24
N SER A 33 -2.49 9.17 -4.72
CA SER A 33 -2.75 8.85 -6.13
C SER A 33 -4.21 9.14 -6.51
N ASP A 34 -4.39 10.02 -7.50
CA ASP A 34 -5.69 10.45 -8.05
C ASP A 34 -6.08 9.70 -9.33
N LYS A 35 -5.10 9.09 -10.00
CA LYS A 35 -5.25 8.23 -11.19
C LYS A 35 -6.05 6.96 -10.92
N ALA A 36 -6.10 6.57 -9.66
CA ALA A 36 -6.84 5.43 -9.17
C ALA A 36 -8.33 5.81 -8.93
N GLN A 37 -9.03 6.30 -9.95
CA GLN A 37 -10.50 6.42 -9.93
C GLN A 37 -11.13 5.70 -11.13
N PRO A 38 -11.74 4.52 -10.92
CA PRO A 38 -11.81 3.78 -9.66
C PRO A 38 -10.43 3.28 -9.21
N ALA A 39 -10.23 3.12 -7.89
CA ALA A 39 -8.88 2.80 -7.43
C ALA A 39 -8.41 1.43 -7.89
N GLN A 40 -7.10 1.33 -8.10
CA GLN A 40 -6.46 0.12 -8.55
C GLN A 40 -6.93 -1.04 -7.67
N PRO A 41 -7.51 -2.09 -8.27
CA PRO A 41 -8.11 -3.15 -7.50
C PRO A 41 -7.01 -3.89 -6.76
N TRP A 42 -7.30 -4.32 -5.53
CA TRP A 42 -6.37 -5.11 -4.72
C TRP A 42 -5.88 -6.36 -5.46
N SER A 43 -6.71 -6.89 -6.38
CA SER A 43 -6.38 -8.01 -7.25
C SER A 43 -5.14 -7.79 -8.13
N LEU A 44 -4.81 -6.54 -8.49
CA LEU A 44 -3.60 -6.24 -9.26
C LEU A 44 -2.34 -6.61 -8.45
N LEU A 45 -2.31 -6.24 -7.16
CA LEU A 45 -1.21 -6.60 -6.28
C LEU A 45 -1.20 -8.10 -6.00
N THR A 46 -2.33 -8.66 -5.55
CA THR A 46 -2.36 -10.08 -5.17
C THR A 46 -2.08 -10.99 -6.37
N GLY A 47 -2.56 -10.64 -7.57
CA GLY A 47 -2.23 -11.36 -8.80
C GLY A 47 -0.74 -11.28 -9.14
N THR A 48 -0.14 -10.09 -9.03
CA THR A 48 1.30 -9.91 -9.29
C THR A 48 2.17 -10.70 -8.31
N VAL A 49 1.80 -10.70 -7.02
CA VAL A 49 2.48 -11.48 -5.97
C VAL A 49 2.31 -12.98 -6.21
N SER A 50 1.08 -13.43 -6.51
CA SER A 50 0.76 -14.83 -6.79
C SER A 50 1.59 -15.38 -7.96
N GLU A 51 1.69 -14.62 -9.05
CA GLU A 51 2.53 -15.02 -10.18
C GLU A 51 4.02 -15.05 -9.83
N SER A 52 4.52 -14.07 -9.07
CA SER A 52 5.94 -13.97 -8.74
C SER A 52 6.38 -15.07 -7.77
N LEU A 53 5.51 -15.45 -6.83
CA LEU A 53 5.78 -16.45 -5.80
C LEU A 53 5.25 -17.86 -6.13
N GLY A 54 4.57 -18.04 -7.28
CA GLY A 54 3.91 -19.30 -7.63
C GLY A 54 2.75 -19.68 -6.69
N ALA A 55 2.17 -18.71 -5.98
CA ALA A 55 1.08 -18.95 -5.02
C ALA A 55 -0.27 -19.01 -5.74
N GLN A 56 -0.96 -20.15 -5.61
CA GLN A 56 -2.12 -20.45 -6.46
C GLN A 56 -3.44 -19.82 -5.99
N ASN A 57 -3.62 -19.52 -4.70
CA ASN A 57 -4.94 -19.14 -4.17
C ASN A 57 -4.88 -18.00 -3.16
N ALA A 58 -5.42 -16.84 -3.53
CA ALA A 58 -5.78 -15.79 -2.59
C ALA A 58 -7.11 -16.17 -1.90
N ILE A 59 -7.18 -15.95 -0.59
CA ILE A 59 -8.41 -16.14 0.21
C ILE A 59 -8.81 -14.81 0.87
N PRO A 60 -10.07 -14.61 1.25
CA PRO A 60 -10.50 -13.43 1.99
C PRO A 60 -9.68 -13.21 3.27
N LEU A 61 -9.44 -11.95 3.62
CA LEU A 61 -8.64 -11.58 4.80
C LEU A 61 -9.18 -12.24 6.08
N ARG A 62 -10.51 -12.24 6.27
CA ARG A 62 -11.15 -12.88 7.43
C ARG A 62 -10.84 -14.37 7.52
N ASP A 63 -11.02 -15.10 6.44
CA ASP A 63 -10.75 -16.54 6.39
C ASP A 63 -9.27 -16.83 6.66
N TRP A 64 -8.37 -15.97 6.17
CA TRP A 64 -6.93 -16.07 6.46
C TRP A 64 -6.61 -15.81 7.93
N VAL A 65 -7.20 -14.77 8.54
CA VAL A 65 -7.04 -14.47 9.99
C VAL A 65 -7.60 -15.61 10.84
N ASP A 66 -8.74 -16.17 10.47
CA ASP A 66 -9.35 -17.31 11.17
C ASP A 66 -8.45 -18.55 11.10
N LYS A 67 -7.82 -18.82 9.95
CA LYS A 67 -6.84 -19.90 9.82
C LYS A 67 -5.63 -19.70 10.72
N LEU A 68 -5.08 -18.48 10.81
CA LEU A 68 -3.97 -18.18 11.71
C LEU A 68 -4.36 -18.36 13.18
N ARG A 69 -5.57 -17.95 13.57
CA ARG A 69 -6.08 -18.11 14.94
C ARG A 69 -6.16 -19.57 15.38
N ASN A 70 -6.48 -20.47 14.46
CA ASN A 70 -6.66 -21.88 14.79
C ASN A 70 -5.33 -22.60 15.09
N ILE A 71 -4.18 -21.95 14.86
CA ILE A 71 -2.86 -22.44 15.27
C ILE A 71 -2.71 -22.20 16.78
N SER A 72 -3.10 -23.20 17.57
CA SER A 72 -3.07 -23.14 19.04
C SER A 72 -1.65 -23.35 19.57
N ASN A 73 -1.22 -22.49 20.51
CA ASN A 73 0.09 -22.59 21.20
C ASN A 73 1.28 -22.75 20.22
N PRO A 74 1.50 -21.81 19.29
CA PRO A 74 2.57 -21.92 18.30
C PRO A 74 3.93 -22.03 18.98
N SER A 75 4.73 -22.99 18.55
CA SER A 75 6.10 -23.14 18.98
C SER A 75 6.97 -21.98 18.48
N ARG A 76 8.20 -21.87 18.99
CA ARG A 76 9.18 -20.91 18.45
C ARG A 76 9.46 -21.15 16.97
N GLN A 77 9.41 -22.41 16.54
CA GLN A 77 9.60 -22.78 15.14
C GLN A 77 8.42 -22.31 14.29
N ASP A 78 7.18 -22.52 14.76
CA ASP A 78 5.98 -22.03 14.06
C ASP A 78 5.99 -20.50 13.90
N MET A 79 6.46 -19.77 14.93
CA MET A 79 6.62 -18.31 14.83
C MET A 79 7.75 -17.86 13.90
N ALA A 80 8.73 -18.72 13.63
CA ALA A 80 9.81 -18.46 12.68
C ALA A 80 9.32 -18.73 11.24
N ASP A 81 8.61 -19.84 11.04
CA ASP A 81 8.11 -20.28 9.72
C ASP A 81 6.87 -19.50 9.28
N LEU A 82 6.05 -19.04 10.24
CA LEU A 82 4.86 -18.22 10.02
C LEU A 82 4.95 -16.89 10.79
N PRO A 83 5.76 -15.92 10.31
CA PRO A 83 5.91 -14.61 10.96
C PRO A 83 4.59 -13.86 11.16
N ALA A 84 3.58 -14.14 10.34
CA ALA A 84 2.23 -13.58 10.44
C ALA A 84 1.57 -13.82 11.82
N LEU A 85 1.94 -14.89 12.54
CA LEU A 85 1.43 -15.16 13.88
C LEU A 85 1.77 -14.04 14.88
N LYS A 86 2.90 -13.34 14.70
CA LYS A 86 3.33 -12.23 15.55
C LYS A 86 2.44 -10.98 15.39
N MET A 87 1.73 -10.88 14.27
CA MET A 87 0.90 -9.72 13.90
C MET A 87 -0.60 -10.05 13.95
N LEU A 88 -0.98 -11.20 14.52
CA LEU A 88 -2.37 -11.66 14.52
C LEU A 88 -3.34 -10.63 15.12
N ASP A 89 -2.98 -10.03 16.24
CA ASP A 89 -3.81 -9.00 16.88
C ASP A 89 -3.97 -7.75 16.01
N PHE A 90 -2.93 -7.36 15.28
CA PHE A 90 -3.03 -6.27 14.31
C PHE A 90 -4.00 -6.62 13.19
N TYR A 91 -3.89 -7.81 12.58
CA TYR A 91 -4.77 -8.20 11.48
C TYR A 91 -6.24 -8.27 11.87
N ARG A 92 -6.55 -8.59 13.13
CA ARG A 92 -7.93 -8.58 13.67
C ARG A 92 -8.58 -7.20 13.65
N THR A 93 -7.78 -6.13 13.68
CA THR A 93 -8.28 -4.75 13.66
C THR A 93 -8.61 -4.23 12.27
N LEU A 94 -8.15 -4.90 11.19
CA LEU A 94 -8.27 -4.42 9.81
C LEU A 94 -9.69 -4.51 9.22
N GLY A 95 -10.67 -5.07 9.94
CA GLY A 95 -12.06 -5.14 9.51
C GLY A 95 -12.25 -5.87 8.17
N ASN A 96 -13.18 -5.40 7.33
CA ASN A 96 -13.46 -5.94 5.99
C ASN A 96 -12.78 -5.13 4.86
N GLY A 97 -11.85 -4.24 5.20
CA GLY A 97 -11.33 -3.23 4.30
C GLY A 97 -11.86 -1.83 4.63
N ILE A 98 -11.08 -0.82 4.24
CA ILE A 98 -11.31 0.60 4.58
C ILE A 98 -12.33 1.22 3.61
N ASP A 99 -13.24 2.03 4.14
CA ASP A 99 -14.11 2.93 3.37
C ASP A 99 -13.28 3.84 2.45
N SER A 100 -13.76 4.06 1.22
CA SER A 100 -13.05 4.90 0.27
C SER A 100 -13.04 6.36 0.74
N LEU A 101 -11.90 6.84 1.25
CA LEU A 101 -11.67 8.25 1.51
C LEU A 101 -11.32 8.95 0.18
N ARG A 102 -11.91 10.12 -0.05
CA ARG A 102 -11.59 10.96 -1.20
C ARG A 102 -10.73 12.12 -0.72
N TYR A 103 -9.64 12.38 -1.44
CA TYR A 103 -8.70 13.44 -1.14
C TYR A 103 -8.62 14.41 -2.31
N GLU A 104 -8.54 15.70 -2.02
CA GLU A 104 -8.29 16.73 -3.04
C GLU A 104 -6.77 16.90 -3.21
N THR A 105 -6.28 16.61 -4.42
CA THR A 105 -4.85 16.52 -4.75
C THR A 105 -4.38 17.67 -5.64
N LYS A 106 -5.29 18.49 -6.18
CA LYS A 106 -4.94 19.61 -7.09
C LYS A 106 -3.88 20.54 -6.53
N HIS A 107 -3.92 20.80 -5.22
CA HIS A 107 -2.94 21.68 -4.60
C HIS A 107 -1.52 21.11 -4.70
N ALA A 108 -1.34 19.84 -4.32
CA ALA A 108 -0.06 19.15 -4.37
C ALA A 108 0.47 19.06 -5.81
N LYS A 109 -0.39 18.75 -6.78
CA LYS A 109 -0.02 18.65 -8.20
C LYS A 109 0.41 20.00 -8.77
N ARG A 110 -0.36 21.06 -8.47
CA ARG A 110 -0.07 22.41 -8.94
C ARG A 110 1.30 22.91 -8.47
N ILE A 111 1.63 22.69 -7.19
CA ILE A 111 2.92 23.16 -6.64
C ILE A 111 4.08 22.30 -7.08
N SER A 112 3.90 20.98 -7.10
CA SER A 112 4.99 20.08 -7.50
C SER A 112 5.26 20.06 -9.01
N GLY A 113 4.25 20.35 -9.84
CA GLY A 113 4.28 20.13 -11.28
C GLY A 113 4.32 18.66 -11.68
N LEU A 114 4.13 17.74 -10.73
CA LEU A 114 4.23 16.31 -10.94
C LEU A 114 2.87 15.65 -11.01
N GLU A 115 2.77 14.68 -11.92
CA GLU A 115 1.66 13.75 -11.99
C GLU A 115 1.98 12.49 -11.19
N PHE A 116 0.96 11.88 -10.61
CA PHE A 116 1.12 10.57 -9.98
C PHE A 116 1.31 9.51 -11.07
N PRO A 117 2.32 8.64 -10.94
CA PRO A 117 2.51 7.55 -11.90
C PRO A 117 1.38 6.53 -11.74
N ASP A 118 1.07 5.86 -12.86
CA ASP A 118 0.19 4.71 -12.83
C ASP A 118 0.89 3.55 -12.11
N ILE A 119 0.11 2.81 -11.33
CA ILE A 119 0.60 1.60 -10.66
C ILE A 119 0.26 0.43 -11.57
N ASP A 120 1.27 -0.05 -12.27
CA ASP A 120 1.15 -1.20 -13.14
C ASP A 120 1.89 -2.42 -12.57
N LYS A 121 1.79 -3.53 -13.31
CA LYS A 121 2.40 -4.79 -12.95
C LYS A 121 3.94 -4.73 -12.96
N GLU A 122 4.55 -3.93 -13.83
CA GLU A 122 6.01 -3.85 -13.93
C GLU A 122 6.60 -3.12 -12.71
N LEU A 123 5.97 -2.02 -12.32
CA LEU A 123 6.33 -1.28 -11.11
C LEU A 123 6.16 -2.17 -9.87
N LEU A 124 5.05 -2.90 -9.76
CA LEU A 124 4.85 -3.85 -8.65
C LEU A 124 5.92 -4.94 -8.63
N LYS A 125 6.27 -5.53 -9.78
CA LYS A 125 7.37 -6.50 -9.89
C LYS A 125 8.71 -5.90 -9.45
N SER A 126 8.96 -4.63 -9.77
CA SER A 126 10.18 -3.93 -9.33
C SER A 126 10.24 -3.83 -7.80
N TRP A 127 9.11 -3.61 -7.13
CA TRP A 127 9.03 -3.58 -5.67
C TRP A 127 9.27 -4.95 -5.07
N LEU A 128 8.63 -6.00 -5.60
CA LEU A 128 8.84 -7.37 -5.13
C LEU A 128 10.31 -7.77 -5.22
N LYS A 129 10.95 -7.50 -6.36
CA LYS A 129 12.39 -7.71 -6.55
C LYS A 129 13.22 -6.95 -5.51
N GLY A 130 12.87 -5.70 -5.22
CA GLY A 130 13.53 -4.88 -4.19
C GLY A 130 13.38 -5.43 -2.77
N TRP A 131 12.31 -6.19 -2.50
CA TRP A 131 12.07 -6.89 -1.24
C TRP A 131 12.67 -8.30 -1.19
N ASN A 132 13.40 -8.72 -2.24
CA ASN A 132 13.87 -10.09 -2.44
C ASN A 132 12.73 -11.13 -2.50
N LEU A 133 11.64 -10.77 -3.18
CA LEU A 133 10.47 -11.61 -3.47
C LEU A 133 10.29 -11.83 -4.97
#